data_AF-V6LXI3-F1
#
_entry.id   AF-V6LXI3-F1
#
_cell.length_a   1.000
_cell.length_b   1.000
_cell.length_c   1.000
_cell.angle_alpha   90.00
_cell.angle_beta   90.00
_cell.angle_gamma   90.00
#
_symmetry.space_group_name_H-M   'P 1'
#
loop_
_entity.id
_entity.type
_entity.pdbx_description
1 polymer ?
#
loop_
_entity_poly.entity_id
_entity_poly.type
_entity_poly.pdbx_seq_one_letter_code
_entity_poly.pdbx_strand_id
1 'polypeptide(L)'
;MLNECKSCIPGFILEGTSCANCGDNCANCDGNKAVCRLCKRNFFLKDGACTTCVDNTIEQCECNEAVNCATCETADTKKCENCLTGYKKSDEGSCDECSEGFFMSQNLCSKCGDVCKSCSGDGERCDTCTTGYTMSINQICEKDCTDAVTDGMVCVGDQIVACGSDSQTVACKCESAVNCLKCNGTDSKKCQSCMPGYKLAGDVCTGCADGAEVVGAFCFISGNKSKNNLSGGAIAGIVIAVLIVAGAIGGGVFWFMRQKKKTSVSVEGSAGIQE
;
A
#
# COMPACT_ATOMS: atom_id res chain seq x y z
N MET A 1 -27.06 -29.40 50.22
CA MET A 1 -27.67 -29.44 48.87
C MET A 1 -26.77 -28.63 47.95
N LEU A 2 -26.15 -29.26 46.95
CA LEU A 2 -25.27 -28.60 45.97
C LEU A 2 -25.78 -29.01 44.58
N ASN A 3 -26.96 -28.51 44.21
CA ASN A 3 -27.57 -28.76 42.89
C ASN A 3 -27.71 -27.47 42.07
N GLU A 4 -26.96 -26.43 42.42
CA GLU A 4 -26.97 -25.16 41.69
C GLU A 4 -25.72 -25.05 40.85
N CYS A 5 -25.92 -24.85 39.54
CA CYS A 5 -24.83 -24.66 38.61
C CYS A 5 -24.23 -23.27 38.80
N LYS A 6 -22.90 -23.19 38.93
CA LYS A 6 -22.16 -21.91 39.05
C LYS A 6 -21.48 -21.50 37.75
N SER A 7 -21.21 -22.46 36.87
CA SER A 7 -20.59 -22.27 35.57
C SER A 7 -21.02 -23.40 34.65
N CYS A 8 -21.13 -23.09 33.35
CA CYS A 8 -21.51 -24.05 32.33
C CYS A 8 -20.29 -24.45 31.49
N ILE A 9 -20.33 -25.66 30.94
CA ILE A 9 -19.36 -26.10 29.94
C ILE A 9 -19.58 -25.35 28.61
N PRO A 10 -18.60 -25.29 27.70
CA PRO A 10 -18.78 -24.70 26.38
C PRO A 10 -20.01 -25.25 25.65
N GLY A 11 -20.69 -24.39 24.90
CA GLY A 11 -21.98 -24.67 24.27
C GLY A 11 -23.20 -24.45 25.16
N PHE A 12 -23.00 -24.02 26.41
CA PHE A 12 -24.09 -23.71 27.34
C PHE A 12 -23.86 -22.38 28.06
N ILE A 13 -24.95 -21.71 28.43
CA ILE A 13 -24.96 -20.47 29.20
C ILE A 13 -25.78 -20.65 30.48
N LEU A 14 -25.36 -19.99 31.57
CA LEU A 14 -26.02 -20.07 32.86
C LEU A 14 -27.30 -19.22 32.86
N GLU A 15 -28.46 -19.86 32.99
CA GLU A 15 -29.76 -19.24 33.22
C GLU A 15 -30.22 -19.57 34.65
N GLY A 16 -30.04 -18.60 35.56
CA GLY A 16 -30.32 -18.77 36.98
C GLY A 16 -29.35 -19.75 37.64
N THR A 17 -29.83 -20.93 38.00
CA THR A 17 -29.03 -22.02 38.59
C THR A 17 -28.87 -23.22 37.65
N SER A 18 -29.28 -23.08 36.38
CA SER A 18 -29.28 -24.13 35.38
C SER A 18 -28.55 -23.71 34.11
N CYS A 19 -28.02 -24.68 33.35
CA CYS A 19 -27.36 -24.41 32.08
C CYS A 19 -28.33 -24.64 30.91
N ALA A 20 -28.49 -23.63 30.08
CA ALA A 20 -29.25 -23.72 28.83
C ALA A 20 -28.29 -23.86 27.64
N ASN A 21 -28.70 -24.64 26.63
CA ASN A 21 -27.92 -24.80 25.42
C ASN A 21 -27.89 -23.49 24.61
N CYS A 22 -26.76 -23.21 23.99
CA CYS A 22 -26.65 -22.20 22.96
C CYS A 22 -27.47 -22.58 21.71
N GLY A 23 -27.67 -21.62 20.81
CA GLY A 23 -28.26 -21.86 19.50
C GLY A 23 -27.54 -22.93 18.68
N ASP A 24 -28.19 -23.38 17.60
CA ASP A 24 -27.69 -24.48 16.78
C ASP A 24 -26.28 -24.21 16.23
N ASN A 25 -25.45 -25.26 16.25
CA ASN A 25 -24.06 -25.24 15.80
C ASN A 25 -23.16 -24.21 16.52
N CYS A 26 -23.61 -23.64 17.64
CA CYS A 26 -22.84 -22.71 18.44
C CYS A 26 -21.92 -23.45 19.43
N ALA A 27 -20.64 -23.11 19.44
CA ALA A 27 -19.66 -23.58 20.42
C ALA A 27 -19.62 -22.70 21.67
N ASN A 28 -19.94 -21.41 21.55
CA ASN A 28 -20.04 -20.50 22.69
C ASN A 28 -21.02 -19.35 22.39
N CYS A 29 -22.03 -19.18 23.26
CA CYS A 29 -22.93 -18.04 23.28
C CYS A 29 -22.69 -17.27 24.59
N ASP A 30 -22.38 -15.98 24.49
CA ASP A 30 -22.09 -15.15 25.67
C ASP A 30 -23.13 -14.03 25.79
N GLY A 31 -23.68 -13.88 27.00
CA GLY A 31 -24.73 -12.92 27.36
C GLY A 31 -26.15 -13.26 26.84
N ASN A 32 -26.29 -13.97 25.71
CA ASN A 32 -27.59 -14.36 25.15
C ASN A 32 -27.50 -15.71 24.43
N LYS A 33 -28.32 -16.69 24.84
CA LYS A 33 -28.34 -18.03 24.22
C LYS A 33 -28.69 -18.05 22.73
N ALA A 34 -29.41 -17.04 22.26
CA ALA A 34 -29.79 -16.89 20.86
C ALA A 34 -28.70 -16.24 19.99
N VAL A 35 -27.65 -15.68 20.59
CA VAL A 35 -26.55 -15.01 19.87
C VAL A 35 -25.25 -15.77 20.11
N CYS A 36 -24.78 -16.42 19.07
CA CYS A 36 -23.51 -17.11 19.08
C CYS A 36 -22.33 -16.14 18.99
N ARG A 37 -21.23 -16.49 19.66
CA ARG A 37 -19.94 -15.79 19.60
C ARG A 37 -18.86 -16.61 18.91
N LEU A 38 -18.95 -17.93 19.00
CA LEU A 38 -18.02 -18.85 18.36
C LEU A 38 -18.79 -20.05 17.82
N CYS A 39 -18.64 -20.34 16.54
CA CYS A 39 -19.29 -21.46 15.89
C CYS A 39 -18.49 -22.76 16.06
N LYS A 40 -19.19 -23.89 15.93
CA LYS A 40 -18.55 -25.20 15.81
C LYS A 40 -17.84 -25.31 14.45
N ARG A 41 -16.91 -26.27 14.35
CA ARG A 41 -16.17 -26.54 13.11
C ARG A 41 -17.10 -26.74 11.91
N ASN A 42 -16.69 -26.23 10.74
CA ASN A 42 -17.47 -26.21 9.48
C ASN A 42 -18.64 -25.22 9.46
N PHE A 43 -18.66 -24.27 10.40
CA PHE A 43 -19.61 -23.16 10.40
C PHE A 43 -18.85 -21.85 10.56
N PHE A 44 -19.42 -20.77 10.03
CA PHE A 44 -18.95 -19.40 10.24
C PHE A 44 -20.04 -18.58 10.94
N LEU A 45 -19.62 -17.55 11.66
CA LEU A 45 -20.53 -16.66 12.38
C LEU A 45 -21.08 -15.58 11.44
N LYS A 46 -22.40 -15.50 11.29
CA LYS A 46 -23.08 -14.45 10.54
C LYS A 46 -24.30 -13.98 11.29
N ASP A 47 -24.36 -12.66 11.57
CA ASP A 47 -25.47 -12.02 12.28
C ASP A 47 -25.84 -12.71 13.61
N GLY A 48 -24.84 -13.23 14.33
CA GLY A 48 -25.03 -13.94 15.59
C GLY A 48 -25.50 -15.40 15.46
N ALA A 49 -25.64 -15.93 14.25
CA ALA A 49 -26.00 -17.31 13.98
C ALA A 49 -24.86 -18.05 13.26
N CYS A 50 -24.81 -19.37 13.42
CA CYS A 50 -23.81 -20.21 12.77
C CYS A 50 -24.35 -20.76 11.45
N THR A 51 -23.73 -20.36 10.35
CA THR A 51 -24.07 -20.78 8.99
C THR A 51 -23.06 -21.79 8.49
N THR A 52 -23.50 -22.79 7.72
CA THR A 52 -22.59 -23.80 7.17
C THR A 52 -21.59 -23.19 6.19
N CYS A 53 -20.35 -23.67 6.21
CA CYS A 53 -19.31 -23.22 5.27
C CYS A 53 -19.45 -23.79 3.85
N VAL A 54 -20.44 -24.65 3.57
CA VAL A 54 -20.65 -25.20 2.22
C VAL A 54 -20.88 -24.05 1.23
N ASP A 55 -20.21 -24.11 0.07
CA ASP A 55 -20.24 -23.11 -0.99
C ASP A 55 -19.81 -21.68 -0.58
N ASN A 56 -19.21 -21.52 0.60
CA ASN A 56 -18.65 -20.25 1.05
C ASN A 56 -17.32 -19.96 0.33
N THR A 57 -17.04 -18.67 0.13
CA THR A 57 -15.79 -18.19 -0.47
C THR A 57 -15.26 -16.92 0.17
N ILE A 58 -15.97 -16.32 1.14
CA ILE A 58 -15.69 -14.96 1.63
C ILE A 58 -15.58 -14.92 3.16
N GLU A 59 -16.43 -15.65 3.88
CA GLU A 59 -16.47 -15.61 5.34
C GLU A 59 -15.47 -16.60 5.93
N GLN A 60 -14.72 -16.23 6.96
CA GLN A 60 -13.79 -17.18 7.59
C GLN A 60 -14.57 -18.34 8.24
N CYS A 61 -14.33 -19.55 7.75
CA CYS A 61 -14.86 -20.76 8.33
C CYS A 61 -14.10 -21.15 9.59
N GLU A 62 -14.80 -21.63 10.62
CA GLU A 62 -14.12 -22.15 11.80
C GLU A 62 -13.52 -23.53 11.53
N CYS A 63 -12.20 -23.55 11.36
CA CYS A 63 -11.40 -24.73 11.05
C CYS A 63 -10.33 -25.00 12.11
N ASN A 64 -10.71 -24.86 13.39
CA ASN A 64 -9.82 -24.98 14.54
C ASN A 64 -8.62 -24.01 14.47
N GLU A 65 -7.43 -24.50 14.16
CA GLU A 65 -6.19 -23.71 14.09
C GLU A 65 -5.95 -23.10 12.70
N ALA A 66 -6.60 -23.63 11.65
CA ALA A 66 -6.41 -23.16 10.29
C ALA A 66 -7.16 -21.85 10.05
N VAL A 67 -6.48 -20.90 9.41
CA VAL A 67 -6.99 -19.55 9.11
C VAL A 67 -7.14 -19.36 7.61
N ASN A 68 -7.90 -18.33 7.21
CA ASN A 68 -8.20 -18.01 5.81
C ASN A 68 -8.86 -19.19 5.05
N CYS A 69 -9.54 -20.09 5.75
CA CYS A 69 -10.30 -21.18 5.15
C CYS A 69 -11.70 -20.73 4.76
N ALA A 70 -12.11 -21.01 3.53
CA ALA A 70 -13.50 -20.95 3.10
C ALA A 70 -14.27 -22.21 3.54
N THR A 71 -13.62 -23.37 3.48
CA THR A 71 -14.12 -24.66 3.99
C THR A 71 -13.00 -25.43 4.67
N CYS A 72 -13.34 -26.30 5.63
CA CYS A 72 -12.36 -27.10 6.35
C CYS A 72 -12.20 -28.48 5.71
N GLU A 73 -10.99 -29.03 5.79
CA GLU A 73 -10.76 -30.42 5.43
C GLU A 73 -11.41 -31.37 6.46
N THR A 74 -11.98 -32.47 5.98
CA THR A 74 -12.71 -33.42 6.84
C THR A 74 -11.77 -34.33 7.63
N ALA A 75 -10.67 -34.76 6.99
CA ALA A 75 -9.72 -35.74 7.53
C ALA A 75 -8.66 -35.12 8.45
N ASP A 76 -8.22 -33.89 8.16
CA ASP A 76 -7.21 -33.17 8.95
C ASP A 76 -7.74 -31.81 9.38
N THR A 77 -7.88 -31.62 10.69
CA THR A 77 -8.46 -30.40 11.25
C THR A 77 -7.51 -29.20 11.25
N LYS A 78 -6.30 -29.34 10.73
CA LYS A 78 -5.30 -28.26 10.64
C LYS A 78 -5.17 -27.71 9.21
N LYS A 79 -6.02 -28.16 8.30
CA LYS A 79 -5.97 -27.82 6.88
C LYS A 79 -7.29 -27.25 6.38
N CYS A 80 -7.19 -26.32 5.43
CA CYS A 80 -8.34 -25.86 4.68
C CYS A 80 -8.61 -26.84 3.53
N GLU A 81 -9.89 -27.09 3.25
CA GLU A 81 -10.28 -27.75 2.00
C GLU A 81 -10.18 -26.74 0.85
N ASN A 82 -10.81 -25.57 1.03
CA ASN A 82 -10.71 -24.42 0.13
C ASN A 82 -10.31 -23.17 0.91
N CYS A 83 -9.53 -22.28 0.28
CA CYS A 83 -9.16 -20.99 0.84
C CYS A 83 -10.22 -19.92 0.56
N LEU A 84 -10.23 -18.87 1.38
CA LEU A 84 -10.98 -17.65 1.11
C LEU A 84 -10.51 -17.01 -0.21
N THR A 85 -11.42 -16.26 -0.84
CA THR A 85 -11.11 -15.49 -2.04
C THR A 85 -9.89 -14.60 -1.80
N GLY A 86 -8.92 -14.66 -2.72
CA GLY A 86 -7.67 -13.92 -2.63
C GLY A 86 -6.51 -14.71 -2.03
N TYR A 87 -6.76 -15.89 -1.45
CA TYR A 87 -5.74 -16.78 -0.91
C TYR A 87 -5.57 -18.01 -1.80
N LYS A 88 -4.34 -18.53 -1.89
CA LYS A 88 -4.04 -19.81 -2.55
C LYS A 88 -3.76 -20.91 -1.54
N LYS A 89 -4.19 -22.13 -1.86
CA LYS A 89 -3.93 -23.32 -1.05
C LYS A 89 -2.51 -23.84 -1.33
N SER A 90 -1.74 -24.05 -0.29
CA SER A 90 -0.44 -24.75 -0.36
C SER A 90 -0.63 -26.26 -0.49
N ASP A 91 0.44 -26.99 -0.85
CA ASP A 91 0.43 -28.46 -0.89
C ASP A 91 0.19 -29.06 0.52
N GLU A 92 0.57 -28.33 1.57
CA GLU A 92 0.31 -28.68 2.96
C GLU A 92 -1.12 -28.35 3.41
N GLY A 93 -1.92 -27.65 2.58
CA GLY A 93 -3.31 -27.31 2.86
C GLY A 93 -3.50 -26.02 3.68
N SER A 94 -2.49 -25.17 3.77
CA SER A 94 -2.57 -23.84 4.39
C SER A 94 -2.96 -22.77 3.36
N CYS A 95 -3.49 -21.64 3.85
CA CYS A 95 -4.00 -20.53 3.06
C CYS A 95 -3.32 -19.22 3.48
N ASP A 96 -1.98 -19.20 3.49
CA ASP A 96 -1.19 -18.07 4.02
C ASP A 96 -0.67 -17.14 2.94
N GLU A 97 -0.72 -17.58 1.67
CA GLU A 97 -0.22 -16.83 0.54
C GLU A 97 -1.35 -16.32 -0.33
N CYS A 98 -1.12 -15.17 -0.98
CA CYS A 98 -2.11 -14.59 -1.88
C CYS A 98 -2.14 -15.32 -3.22
N SER A 99 -3.34 -15.45 -3.78
CA SER A 99 -3.55 -15.92 -5.14
C SER A 99 -3.12 -14.86 -6.16
N GLU A 100 -3.03 -15.26 -7.43
CA GLU A 100 -2.78 -14.33 -8.55
C GLU A 100 -3.82 -13.20 -8.57
N GLY A 101 -3.38 -11.97 -8.89
CA GLY A 101 -4.22 -10.77 -8.83
C GLY A 101 -4.46 -10.21 -7.42
N PHE A 102 -3.82 -10.78 -6.40
CA PHE A 102 -3.83 -10.28 -5.02
C PHE A 102 -2.42 -10.09 -4.49
N PHE A 103 -2.27 -9.22 -3.50
CA PHE A 103 -1.01 -8.94 -2.84
C PHE A 103 -1.20 -8.88 -1.33
N MET A 104 -0.13 -9.19 -0.59
CA MET A 104 -0.16 -9.18 0.86
C MET A 104 -0.06 -7.75 1.38
N SER A 105 -1.10 -7.28 2.09
CA SER A 105 -1.14 -5.97 2.75
C SER A 105 -1.62 -6.14 4.18
N GLN A 106 -0.77 -5.79 5.16
CA GLN A 106 -1.10 -5.90 6.58
C GLN A 106 -1.60 -7.32 7.00
N ASN A 107 -0.99 -8.38 6.46
CA ASN A 107 -1.36 -9.79 6.65
C ASN A 107 -2.72 -10.21 6.04
N LEU A 108 -3.32 -9.36 5.20
CA LEU A 108 -4.51 -9.69 4.43
C LEU A 108 -4.17 -9.68 2.93
N CYS A 109 -4.75 -10.63 2.20
CA CYS A 109 -4.66 -10.61 0.74
C CYS A 109 -5.65 -9.59 0.16
N SER A 110 -5.10 -8.50 -0.36
CA SER A 110 -5.84 -7.41 -0.97
C SER A 110 -5.80 -7.56 -2.49
N LYS A 111 -6.93 -7.27 -3.14
CA LYS A 111 -7.03 -7.35 -4.60
C LYS A 111 -6.19 -6.25 -5.25
N CYS A 112 -5.49 -6.59 -6.33
CA CYS A 112 -4.92 -5.59 -7.23
C CYS A 112 -6.02 -4.85 -7.99
N GLY A 113 -5.69 -3.67 -8.53
CA GLY A 113 -6.53 -3.02 -9.54
C GLY A 113 -6.79 -3.95 -10.74
N ASP A 114 -7.97 -3.86 -11.35
CA ASP A 114 -8.47 -4.86 -12.32
C ASP A 114 -7.58 -5.05 -13.56
N VAL A 115 -6.75 -4.05 -13.90
CA VAL A 115 -5.84 -4.08 -15.05
C VAL A 115 -4.43 -4.60 -14.69
N CYS A 116 -4.11 -4.71 -13.40
CA CYS A 116 -2.87 -5.31 -12.93
C CYS A 116 -3.04 -6.82 -12.86
N LYS A 117 -2.08 -7.56 -13.42
CA LYS A 117 -1.98 -9.02 -13.21
C LYS A 117 -1.35 -9.33 -11.86
N SER A 118 -0.36 -8.53 -11.46
CA SER A 118 0.22 -8.52 -10.12
C SER A 118 0.53 -7.07 -9.72
N CYS A 119 0.58 -6.80 -8.42
CA CYS A 119 0.78 -5.48 -7.87
C CYS A 119 1.49 -5.55 -6.52
N SER A 120 2.03 -4.42 -6.08
CA SER A 120 2.68 -4.25 -4.79
C SER A 120 2.27 -2.92 -4.14
N GLY A 121 2.49 -2.79 -2.83
CA GLY A 121 2.28 -1.53 -2.12
C GLY A 121 0.81 -1.21 -1.84
N ASP A 122 0.19 -0.39 -2.69
CA ASP A 122 -1.19 0.11 -2.53
C ASP A 122 -2.21 -0.62 -3.43
N GLY A 123 -1.76 -1.51 -4.30
CA GLY A 123 -2.62 -2.27 -5.21
C GLY A 123 -2.97 -1.53 -6.51
N GLU A 124 -2.70 -0.23 -6.58
CA GLU A 124 -2.85 0.58 -7.80
C GLU A 124 -1.59 0.54 -8.66
N ARG A 125 -0.41 0.42 -8.04
CA ARG A 125 0.85 0.24 -8.74
C ARG A 125 1.03 -1.21 -9.17
N CYS A 126 1.04 -1.44 -10.48
CA CYS A 126 1.18 -2.77 -11.03
C CYS A 126 2.66 -3.20 -11.09
N ASP A 127 2.93 -4.48 -10.86
CA ASP A 127 4.23 -5.10 -11.14
C ASP A 127 4.21 -5.78 -12.51
N THR A 128 3.05 -6.31 -12.90
CA THR A 128 2.80 -6.86 -14.24
C THR A 128 1.37 -6.52 -14.70
N CYS A 129 1.17 -6.47 -16.01
CA CYS A 129 -0.11 -6.14 -16.62
C CYS A 129 -0.86 -7.38 -17.10
N THR A 130 -2.19 -7.30 -17.08
CA THR A 130 -3.06 -8.28 -17.72
C THR A 130 -2.90 -8.22 -19.24
N THR A 131 -3.23 -9.31 -19.95
CA THR A 131 -3.21 -9.35 -21.42
C THR A 131 -4.04 -8.22 -22.03
N GLY A 132 -3.49 -7.55 -23.05
CA GLY A 132 -4.11 -6.38 -23.70
C GLY A 132 -3.81 -5.05 -23.00
N TYR A 133 -2.86 -5.03 -22.07
CA TYR A 133 -2.36 -3.83 -21.40
C TYR A 133 -0.84 -3.84 -21.34
N THR A 134 -0.24 -2.65 -21.43
CA THR A 134 1.20 -2.42 -21.38
C THR A 134 1.57 -1.52 -20.20
N MET A 135 2.70 -1.82 -19.55
CA MET A 135 3.21 -1.05 -18.44
C MET A 135 3.67 0.35 -18.90
N SER A 136 3.15 1.40 -18.26
CA SER A 136 3.59 2.77 -18.46
C SER A 136 4.73 3.17 -17.52
N ILE A 137 5.40 4.28 -17.80
CA ILE A 137 6.41 4.88 -16.93
C ILE A 137 5.90 5.29 -15.54
N ASN A 138 4.57 5.35 -15.34
CA ASN A 138 3.94 5.70 -14.07
C ASN A 138 3.59 4.47 -13.22
N GLN A 139 4.06 3.27 -13.62
CA GLN A 139 3.73 2.00 -12.96
C GLN A 139 2.23 1.68 -12.98
N ILE A 140 1.54 2.10 -14.03
CA ILE A 140 0.12 1.80 -14.28
C ILE A 140 0.03 1.09 -15.63
N CYS A 141 -0.86 0.11 -15.73
CA CYS A 141 -1.12 -0.62 -16.97
C CYS A 141 -2.09 0.17 -17.87
N GLU A 142 -1.62 0.58 -19.03
CA GLU A 142 -2.41 1.29 -20.04
C GLU A 142 -2.91 0.30 -21.08
N LYS A 143 -4.13 0.53 -21.59
CA LYS A 143 -4.77 -0.36 -22.55
C LYS A 143 -4.01 -0.34 -23.89
N ASP A 144 -3.76 -1.52 -24.44
CA ASP A 144 -3.20 -1.65 -25.78
C ASP A 144 -4.22 -1.20 -26.84
N CYS A 145 -3.70 -0.64 -27.94
CA CYS A 145 -4.50 -0.31 -29.10
C CYS A 145 -5.05 -1.59 -29.72
N THR A 146 -6.26 -1.50 -30.29
CA THR A 146 -6.90 -2.65 -30.98
C THR A 146 -6.17 -3.02 -32.27
N ASP A 147 -5.71 -2.01 -33.00
CA ASP A 147 -4.92 -2.19 -34.21
C ASP A 147 -3.46 -2.56 -33.87
N ALA A 148 -2.85 -3.35 -34.76
CA ALA A 148 -1.47 -3.77 -34.60
C ALA A 148 -0.51 -2.57 -34.71
N VAL A 149 0.25 -2.32 -33.64
CA VAL A 149 1.31 -1.31 -33.61
C VAL A 149 2.52 -1.82 -34.39
N THR A 150 2.92 -1.11 -35.43
CA THR A 150 4.11 -1.42 -36.25
C THR A 150 5.36 -0.75 -35.71
N ASP A 151 6.54 -1.17 -36.20
CA ASP A 151 7.81 -0.60 -35.80
C ASP A 151 7.87 0.92 -35.98
N GLY A 152 8.40 1.62 -34.99
CA GLY A 152 8.47 3.09 -34.95
C GLY A 152 7.17 3.77 -34.52
N MET A 153 6.13 3.01 -34.17
CA MET A 153 4.86 3.51 -33.66
C MET A 153 4.62 3.07 -32.20
N VAL A 154 3.72 3.78 -31.52
CA VAL A 154 3.34 3.54 -30.14
C VAL A 154 1.86 3.81 -29.94
N CYS A 155 1.23 3.07 -29.03
CA CYS A 155 -0.15 3.34 -28.60
C CYS A 155 -0.15 4.39 -27.49
N VAL A 156 -0.87 5.49 -27.68
CA VAL A 156 -1.09 6.51 -26.66
C VAL A 156 -2.57 6.86 -26.64
N GLY A 157 -3.26 6.54 -25.54
CA GLY A 157 -4.69 6.84 -25.39
C GLY A 157 -5.58 6.26 -26.50
N ASP A 158 -5.36 4.99 -26.86
CA ASP A 158 -6.08 4.28 -27.94
C ASP A 158 -5.82 4.85 -29.35
N GLN A 159 -4.76 5.65 -29.53
CA GLN A 159 -4.32 6.15 -30.82
C GLN A 159 -2.89 5.67 -31.13
N ILE A 160 -2.68 5.21 -32.36
CA ILE A 160 -1.35 4.85 -32.86
C ILE A 160 -0.67 6.11 -33.38
N VAL A 161 0.42 6.51 -32.73
CA VAL A 161 1.22 7.69 -33.07
C VAL A 161 2.69 7.33 -33.28
N ALA A 162 3.44 8.20 -33.95
CA ALA A 162 4.88 8.03 -34.12
C ALA A 162 5.62 8.14 -32.78
N CYS A 163 6.65 7.33 -32.59
CA CYS A 163 7.43 7.32 -31.36
C CYS A 163 8.25 8.60 -31.12
N GLY A 164 8.51 8.88 -29.84
CA GLY A 164 9.30 10.02 -29.38
C GLY A 164 8.48 11.28 -29.08
N SER A 165 7.17 11.15 -28.89
CA SER A 165 6.32 12.27 -28.42
C SER A 165 6.42 12.44 -26.90
N ASP A 166 6.20 13.66 -26.40
CA ASP A 166 6.20 13.94 -24.95
C ASP A 166 5.02 13.29 -24.22
N SER A 167 3.96 12.92 -24.94
CA SER A 167 2.78 12.23 -24.40
C SER A 167 2.97 10.70 -24.29
N GLN A 168 4.11 10.18 -24.75
CA GLN A 168 4.39 8.76 -24.75
C GLN A 168 4.77 8.27 -23.36
N THR A 169 3.94 7.40 -22.80
CA THR A 169 4.12 6.81 -21.47
C THR A 169 4.49 5.32 -21.53
N VAL A 170 4.27 4.65 -22.66
CA VAL A 170 4.63 3.24 -22.90
C VAL A 170 5.77 3.12 -23.92
N ALA A 171 6.49 2.00 -23.90
CA ALA A 171 7.63 1.79 -24.78
C ALA A 171 7.22 1.74 -26.27
N CYS A 172 8.07 2.31 -27.12
CA CYS A 172 7.92 2.27 -28.57
C CYS A 172 8.03 0.82 -29.07
N LYS A 173 7.24 0.46 -30.10
CA LYS A 173 7.43 -0.81 -30.79
C LYS A 173 8.66 -0.72 -31.70
N CYS A 174 9.70 -1.49 -31.38
CA CYS A 174 10.96 -1.52 -32.13
C CYS A 174 11.43 -2.96 -32.33
N GLU A 175 10.95 -3.69 -33.34
CA GLU A 175 11.34 -5.08 -33.66
C GLU A 175 11.68 -5.94 -32.42
N SER A 176 12.98 -6.11 -32.10
CA SER A 176 13.49 -6.82 -30.91
C SER A 176 14.02 -5.93 -29.79
N ALA A 177 14.13 -4.61 -29.99
CA ALA A 177 14.55 -3.67 -28.96
C ALA A 177 13.41 -3.38 -27.97
N VAL A 178 13.79 -3.16 -26.71
CA VAL A 178 12.86 -2.93 -25.60
C VAL A 178 13.23 -1.65 -24.87
N ASN A 179 12.28 -1.10 -24.11
CA ASN A 179 12.46 0.12 -23.30
C ASN A 179 12.87 1.36 -24.13
N CYS A 180 12.66 1.34 -25.45
CA CYS A 180 12.94 2.49 -26.31
C CYS A 180 11.83 3.52 -26.20
N LEU A 181 12.19 4.80 -26.05
CA LEU A 181 11.28 5.92 -26.34
C LEU A 181 11.16 6.10 -27.85
N LYS A 182 12.27 5.91 -28.58
CA LYS A 182 12.31 5.99 -30.04
C LYS A 182 13.29 4.95 -30.60
N CYS A 183 12.89 4.26 -31.66
CA CYS A 183 13.78 3.33 -32.37
C CYS A 183 14.89 4.09 -33.10
N ASN A 184 16.02 3.43 -33.35
CA ASN A 184 17.06 3.96 -34.22
C ASN A 184 16.58 3.94 -35.68
N GLY A 185 16.79 5.05 -36.40
CA GLY A 185 16.31 5.21 -37.77
C GLY A 185 17.02 4.36 -38.82
N THR A 186 18.19 3.79 -38.49
CA THR A 186 18.98 2.93 -39.41
C THR A 186 18.84 1.45 -39.06
N ASP A 187 18.59 1.11 -37.79
CA ASP A 187 18.49 -0.25 -37.28
C ASP A 187 17.37 -0.34 -36.23
N SER A 188 16.21 -0.87 -36.62
CA SER A 188 15.02 -1.01 -35.76
C SER A 188 15.24 -1.89 -34.52
N LYS A 189 16.33 -2.67 -34.48
CA LYS A 189 16.72 -3.51 -33.34
C LYS A 189 17.49 -2.74 -32.26
N LYS A 190 17.62 -1.43 -32.42
CA LYS A 190 18.31 -0.52 -31.50
C LYS A 190 17.41 0.66 -31.13
N CYS A 191 17.69 1.26 -29.97
CA CYS A 191 17.02 2.47 -29.52
C CYS A 191 17.85 3.71 -29.88
N GLN A 192 17.18 4.76 -30.37
CA GLN A 192 17.76 6.11 -30.43
C GLN A 192 17.75 6.78 -29.05
N SER A 193 16.69 6.56 -28.29
CA SER A 193 16.51 7.08 -26.93
C SER A 193 15.70 6.11 -26.08
N CYS A 194 15.87 6.19 -24.76
CA CYS A 194 15.20 5.29 -23.81
C CYS A 194 13.97 5.93 -23.17
N MET A 195 13.03 5.08 -22.76
CA MET A 195 11.97 5.49 -21.85
C MET A 195 12.57 6.03 -20.55
N PRO A 196 11.92 7.02 -19.90
CA PRO A 196 12.27 7.44 -18.55
C PRO A 196 12.50 6.26 -17.62
N GLY A 197 13.59 6.31 -16.85
CA GLY A 197 13.98 5.25 -15.92
C GLY A 197 15.08 4.32 -16.42
N TYR A 198 15.41 4.33 -17.72
CA TYR A 198 16.42 3.44 -18.31
C TYR A 198 17.67 4.18 -18.78
N LYS A 199 18.82 3.48 -18.75
CA LYS A 199 20.10 3.96 -19.29
C LYS A 199 20.28 3.53 -20.74
N LEU A 200 20.76 4.44 -21.59
CA LEU A 200 21.18 4.14 -22.96
C LEU A 200 22.67 3.76 -22.96
N ALA A 201 22.98 2.54 -23.38
CA ALA A 201 24.36 2.07 -23.54
C ALA A 201 24.49 1.29 -24.85
N GLY A 202 25.31 1.80 -25.78
CA GLY A 202 25.50 1.17 -27.10
C GLY A 202 24.20 1.00 -27.88
N ASP A 203 23.32 2.00 -27.85
CA ASP A 203 21.99 2.00 -28.46
C ASP A 203 21.00 0.96 -27.88
N VAL A 204 21.29 0.40 -26.70
CA VAL A 204 20.40 -0.51 -25.97
C VAL A 204 19.94 0.15 -24.68
N CYS A 205 18.64 0.06 -24.39
CA CYS A 205 18.03 0.59 -23.18
C CYS A 205 17.97 -0.48 -22.10
N THR A 206 18.99 -0.50 -21.25
CA THR A 206 19.24 -1.54 -20.25
C THR A 206 19.76 -0.95 -18.95
N GLY A 207 19.35 -1.56 -17.84
CA GLY A 207 19.66 -1.09 -16.49
C GLY A 207 18.90 0.19 -16.14
N CYS A 208 18.71 0.39 -14.83
CA CYS A 208 18.00 1.55 -14.33
C CYS A 208 18.89 2.80 -14.28
N ALA A 209 18.31 3.93 -14.67
CA ALA A 209 18.85 5.28 -14.49
C ALA A 209 19.08 5.58 -13.00
N ASP A 210 19.97 6.52 -12.70
CA ASP A 210 20.23 6.89 -11.31
C ASP A 210 18.97 7.48 -10.67
N GLY A 211 18.57 6.93 -9.52
CA GLY A 211 17.34 7.32 -8.83
C GLY A 211 16.07 6.60 -9.33
N ALA A 212 16.18 5.69 -10.30
CA ALA A 212 15.09 4.79 -10.64
C ALA A 212 15.13 3.51 -9.78
N GLU A 213 13.95 3.02 -9.41
CA GLU A 213 13.73 1.81 -8.62
C GLU A 213 13.36 0.64 -9.53
N VAL A 214 13.90 -0.54 -9.23
CA VAL A 214 13.59 -1.78 -9.95
C VAL A 214 12.30 -2.36 -9.38
N VAL A 215 11.32 -2.59 -10.26
CA VAL A 215 10.13 -3.38 -9.91
C VAL A 215 9.90 -4.40 -11.01
N GLY A 216 10.08 -5.68 -10.68
CA GLY A 216 10.05 -6.76 -11.66
C GLY A 216 11.10 -6.55 -12.75
N ALA A 217 10.65 -6.44 -14.00
CA ALA A 217 11.49 -6.17 -15.17
C ALA A 217 11.61 -4.67 -15.52
N PHE A 218 10.98 -3.79 -14.73
CA PHE A 218 10.84 -2.37 -15.04
C PHE A 218 11.68 -1.47 -14.14
N CYS A 219 11.99 -0.28 -14.66
CA CYS A 219 12.69 0.79 -13.93
C CYS A 219 11.77 2.01 -13.82
N PHE A 220 11.38 2.37 -12.60
CA PHE A 220 10.48 3.50 -12.35
C PHE A 220 11.19 4.65 -11.65
N ILE A 221 10.99 5.87 -12.14
CA ILE A 221 11.46 7.07 -11.44
C ILE A 221 10.33 7.48 -10.49
N SER A 222 10.49 7.22 -9.20
CA SER A 222 9.48 7.57 -8.19
C SER A 222 9.24 9.08 -8.16
N GLY A 223 8.14 9.51 -8.78
CA GLY A 223 7.67 10.88 -8.88
C GLY A 223 7.10 11.42 -7.56
N ASN A 224 7.90 11.40 -6.48
CA ASN A 224 7.75 12.27 -5.30
C ASN A 224 8.84 12.00 -4.25
N LYS A 225 10.11 12.09 -4.64
CA LYS A 225 10.97 12.93 -3.81
C LYS A 225 10.78 14.34 -4.32
N SER A 226 9.87 15.08 -3.69
CA SER A 226 9.99 16.54 -3.69
C SER A 226 11.46 16.85 -3.51
N LYS A 227 12.00 17.77 -4.29
CA LYS A 227 13.33 18.34 -4.13
C LYS A 227 13.40 19.14 -2.81
N ASN A 228 13.06 18.51 -1.69
CA ASN A 228 13.29 18.99 -0.33
C ASN A 228 14.59 18.39 0.24
N ASN A 229 15.33 17.60 -0.54
CA ASN A 229 16.74 17.39 -0.26
C ASN A 229 17.51 18.61 -0.76
N LEU A 230 17.40 19.70 0.01
CA LEU A 230 18.37 20.79 0.00
C LEU A 230 19.75 20.14 0.10
N SER A 231 20.53 20.26 -0.98
CA SER A 231 21.95 19.89 -1.00
C SER A 231 22.60 20.37 0.29
N GLY A 232 23.42 19.53 0.93
CA GLY A 232 24.06 19.84 2.22
C GLY A 232 24.82 21.17 2.25
N GLY A 233 25.14 21.75 1.09
CA GLY A 233 25.67 23.11 0.96
C GLY A 233 24.68 24.25 1.28
N ALA A 234 23.37 24.08 1.06
CA ALA A 234 22.35 25.08 1.38
C ALA A 234 22.07 25.17 2.88
N ILE A 235 22.16 24.03 3.60
CA ILE A 235 21.97 23.97 5.05
C ILE A 235 23.13 24.67 5.78
N ALA A 236 24.37 24.50 5.32
CA ALA A 236 25.52 25.22 5.88
C ALA A 236 25.39 26.75 5.67
N GLY A 237 24.91 27.20 4.51
CA GLY A 237 24.71 28.62 4.21
C GLY A 237 23.63 29.29 5.07
N ILE A 238 22.50 28.61 5.27
CA ILE A 238 21.37 29.15 6.06
C ILE A 238 21.73 29.26 7.55
N VAL A 239 22.44 28.27 8.11
CA VAL A 239 22.89 28.32 9.52
C VAL A 239 23.84 29.49 9.75
N ILE A 240 24.78 29.74 8.83
CA ILE A 240 25.71 30.87 8.92
C ILE A 240 24.95 32.20 8.86
N ALA A 241 23.98 32.35 7.96
CA ALA A 241 23.18 33.57 7.85
C ALA A 241 22.35 33.85 9.13
N VAL A 242 21.72 32.82 9.70
CA VAL A 242 20.93 32.96 10.95
C VAL A 242 21.83 33.33 12.13
N LEU A 243 23.03 32.74 12.23
CA LEU A 243 23.98 33.07 13.30
C LEU A 243 24.51 34.51 13.21
N ILE A 244 24.73 35.04 12.00
CA ILE A 244 25.13 36.46 11.82
C ILE A 244 24.00 37.41 12.26
N VAL A 245 22.75 37.11 11.87
CA VAL A 245 21.59 37.94 12.23
C VAL A 245 21.35 37.90 13.74
N ALA A 246 21.41 36.72 14.37
CA ALA A 246 21.25 36.60 15.81
C ALA A 246 22.37 37.32 16.59
N GLY A 247 23.61 37.25 16.11
CA GLY A 247 24.74 37.99 16.67
C GLY A 247 24.57 39.52 16.60
N ALA A 248 24.05 40.03 15.47
CA ALA A 248 23.79 41.46 15.30
C ALA A 248 22.66 41.97 16.23
N ILE A 249 21.58 41.20 16.38
CA ILE A 249 20.47 41.56 17.27
C ILE A 249 20.91 41.51 18.74
N GLY A 250 21.61 40.45 19.14
CA GLY A 250 22.14 40.31 20.50
C GLY A 250 23.13 41.42 20.89
N GLY A 251 24.04 41.77 19.98
CA GLY A 251 24.99 42.87 20.16
C GLY A 251 24.31 44.24 20.27
N GLY A 252 23.30 44.49 19.44
CA GLY A 252 22.52 45.74 19.45
C GLY A 252 21.74 45.95 20.75
N VAL A 253 21.06 44.90 21.24
CA VAL A 253 20.31 44.96 22.51
C VAL A 253 21.26 45.17 23.70
N PHE A 254 22.40 44.48 23.74
CA PHE A 254 23.41 44.66 24.79
C PHE A 254 23.98 46.08 24.80
N TRP A 255 24.29 46.64 23.63
CA TRP A 255 24.79 48.01 23.50
C TRP A 255 23.74 49.05 23.94
N PHE A 256 22.48 48.86 23.56
CA PHE A 256 21.38 49.74 23.95
C PHE A 256 21.09 49.73 25.45
N MET A 257 21.13 48.55 26.10
CA MET A 257 21.01 48.46 27.56
C MET A 257 22.18 49.15 28.28
N ARG A 258 23.37 49.17 27.69
CA ARG A 258 24.53 49.88 28.25
C ARG A 258 24.38 51.41 28.16
N GLN A 259 23.62 51.95 27.21
CA GLN A 259 23.29 53.38 27.16
C GLN A 259 22.27 53.78 28.24
N LYS A 260 21.24 52.97 28.49
CA LYS A 260 20.19 53.31 29.47
C LYS A 260 20.69 53.45 30.91
N LYS A 261 21.82 52.83 31.27
CA LYS A 261 22.44 53.01 32.60
C LYS A 261 23.12 54.37 32.81
N LYS A 262 23.23 55.22 31.78
CA LYS A 262 23.89 56.54 31.89
C LYS A 262 22.94 57.74 32.03
N THR A 263 21.61 57.55 31.97
CA THR A 263 20.66 58.68 31.83
C THR A 263 19.47 58.63 32.79
N SER A 264 19.71 58.47 34.09
CA SER A 264 18.67 58.69 35.11
C SER A 264 19.22 59.48 36.31
N VAL A 265 19.23 60.80 36.19
CA VAL A 265 19.32 61.78 37.29
C VAL A 265 18.28 62.89 37.00
N SER A 266 17.45 63.18 38.02
CA SER A 266 16.50 64.32 38.18
C SER A 266 15.12 64.17 37.47
N VAL A 267 13.95 64.59 38.00
CA VAL A 267 13.48 65.29 39.23
C VAL A 267 11.95 65.10 39.37
N GLU A 268 11.43 65.34 40.58
CA GLU A 268 10.06 65.26 41.16
C GLU A 268 8.87 66.00 40.50
N GLY A 269 7.64 65.63 40.95
CA GLY A 269 6.45 66.50 41.12
C GLY A 269 5.12 65.89 40.63
N SER A 270 4.24 65.32 41.50
CA SER A 270 3.07 65.92 42.22
C SER A 270 1.90 66.36 41.29
N ALA A 271 0.57 66.20 41.48
CA ALA A 271 -0.34 65.78 42.57
C ALA A 271 -1.79 65.55 42.03
N GLY A 272 -2.70 65.01 42.88
CA GLY A 272 -4.19 65.19 42.90
C GLY A 272 -5.03 63.98 42.42
N ILE A 273 -5.72 63.14 43.23
CA ILE A 273 -6.88 63.29 44.18
C ILE A 273 -8.12 63.89 43.48
N GLN A 274 -9.12 63.14 43.00
CA GLN A 274 -10.19 62.32 43.63
C GLN A 274 -11.37 63.15 44.18
N GLU A 275 -12.52 63.00 43.52
CA GLU A 275 -13.87 62.83 44.10
C GLU A 275 -14.59 61.72 43.34
#